data_AF-T1GWS6-F1
#
_entry.id   AF-T1GWS6-F1
#
_cell.length_a   1.000
_cell.length_b   1.000
_cell.length_c   1.000
_cell.angle_alpha   90.00
_cell.angle_beta   90.00
_cell.angle_gamma   90.00
#
_symmetry.space_group_name_H-M   'P 1'
#
loop_
_entity.id
_entity.type
_entity.pdbx_description
1 polymer ?
#
loop_
_entity_poly.entity_id
_entity_poly.type
_entity_poly.pdbx_seq_one_letter_code
_entity_poly.pdbx_strand_id
1 'polypeptide(L)' 'MKISYFNAKNRSPEMAFVYALSSAMVTSFLARACRDGQLPTCGCSRGSRPNQLHDDWAWGGCGDNLDFAYR' A
#
# COMPACT_ATOMS: atom_id res chain seq x y z
N MET A 1 -2.29 -14.50 5.25
CA MET A 1 -2.81 -13.79 6.43
C MET A 1 -4.29 -13.52 6.21
N LYS A 2 -5.19 -14.35 6.75
CA LYS A 2 -6.63 -14.12 6.68
C LYS A 2 -7.05 -13.43 7.97
N ILE A 3 -7.47 -12.17 7.89
CA ILE A 3 -8.15 -11.50 9.00
C ILE A 3 -9.56 -12.11 9.05
N SER A 4 -9.68 -13.27 9.67
CA SER A 4 -10.94 -14.01 9.79
C SER A 4 -11.73 -13.50 11.00
N TYR A 5 -12.38 -12.34 10.85
CA TYR A 5 -13.44 -11.90 11.78
C TYR A 5 -14.73 -11.43 11.09
N PHE A 6 -14.85 -11.55 9.77
CA PHE A 6 -16.06 -11.15 9.06
C PHE A 6 -17.13 -12.25 9.12
N ASN A 7 -17.76 -12.41 10.29
CA ASN A 7 -19.07 -13.04 10.37
C ASN A 7 -20.11 -11.94 10.09
N ALA A 8 -20.81 -12.02 8.95
CA ALA A 8 -21.74 -10.99 8.45
C ALA A 8 -22.95 -10.69 9.39
N LYS A 9 -23.01 -11.32 10.56
CA LYS A 9 -24.07 -11.11 11.55
C LYS A 9 -23.94 -9.84 12.39
N ASN A 10 -22.76 -9.24 12.53
CA ASN A 10 -22.56 -7.97 13.26
C ASN A 10 -21.92 -6.89 12.36
N ARG A 11 -22.74 -6.21 11.55
CA ARG A 11 -22.33 -4.98 10.85
C ARG A 11 -22.44 -3.79 11.80
N SER A 12 -21.36 -3.50 12.52
CA SER A 12 -21.22 -2.30 13.32
C SER A 12 -20.22 -1.32 12.66
N PRO A 13 -20.41 0.00 12.81
CA PRO A 13 -19.51 0.99 12.20
C PRO A 13 -18.08 0.88 12.75
N GLU A 14 -17.91 0.42 13.99
CA GLU A 14 -16.61 0.18 14.61
C GLU A 14 -15.85 -0.94 13.89
N MET A 15 -16.55 -2.02 13.53
CA MET A 15 -15.96 -3.13 12.78
C MET A 15 -15.58 -2.71 11.35
N ALA A 16 -16.39 -1.86 10.71
CA ALA A 16 -16.07 -1.30 9.40
C ALA A 16 -14.81 -0.42 9.45
N PHE A 17 -14.67 0.41 10.49
CA PHE A 17 -13.48 1.23 10.70
C PHE A 17 -12.22 0.38 10.93
N VAL A 18 -12.28 -0.61 11.83
CA VAL A 18 -11.14 -1.50 12.11
C VAL A 18 -10.72 -2.27 10.87
N TYR A 19 -11.68 -2.74 10.07
CA TYR A 19 -11.38 -3.42 8.80
C TYR A 19 -10.65 -2.49 7.83
N ALA A 20 -11.17 -1.28 7.60
CA ALA A 20 -10.55 -0.30 6.71
C ALA A 20 -9.15 0.11 7.19
N LEU A 21 -8.97 0.29 8.50
CA LEU A 21 -7.68 0.63 9.08
C LEU A 21 -6.68 -0.52 8.92
N SER A 22 -7.08 -1.74 9.26
CA SER A 22 -6.19 -2.91 9.17
C SER A 22 -5.74 -3.18 7.73
N SER A 23 -6.63 -3.06 6.74
CA SER A 23 -6.27 -3.22 5.34
C SER A 23 -5.31 -2.13 4.85
N ALA A 24 -5.56 -0.87 5.22
CA ALA A 24 -4.68 0.25 4.89
C ALA A 24 -3.28 0.12 5.54
N MET A 25 -3.21 -0.42 6.77
CA MET A 25 -1.93 -0.67 7.45
C MET A 25 -1.13 -1.74 6.73
N VAL A 26 -1.76 -2.85 6.34
CA VAL A 26 -1.08 -3.95 5.62
C VAL A 26 -0.52 -3.45 4.29
N THR A 27 -1.32 -2.74 3.49
CA THR A 27 -0.86 -2.21 2.20
C THR A 27 0.29 -1.21 2.38
N SER A 28 0.17 -0.30 3.34
CA SER A 28 1.23 0.70 3.60
C SER A 28 2.53 0.07 4.07
N PHE A 29 2.45 -0.97 4.91
CA PHE A 29 3.62 -1.69 5.40
C PHE A 29 4.32 -2.47 4.28
N LEU A 30 3.56 -3.20 3.45
CA LEU A 30 4.10 -3.96 2.33
C LEU A 30 4.78 -3.04 1.30
N ALA A 31 4.13 -1.92 0.94
CA ALA A 31 4.67 -0.97 -0.03
C ALA A 31 6.03 -0.40 0.42
N ARG A 32 6.16 -0.11 1.73
CA ARG A 32 7.41 0.34 2.36
C ARG A 32 8.46 -0.76 2.43
N ALA A 33 8.08 -1.96 2.83
CA ALA A 33 9.00 -3.09 2.93
C ALA A 33 9.60 -3.44 1.55
N CYS A 34 8.84 -3.28 0.47
CA CYS A 34 9.34 -3.39 -0.91
C CYS A 34 10.38 -2.32 -1.26
N ARG A 35 10.10 -1.06 -0.89
CA ARG A 35 11.02 0.06 -1.12
C ARG A 35 12.33 -0.10 -0.35
N ASP A 36 12.24 -0.59 0.88
CA ASP A 36 13.40 -0.81 1.75
C ASP A 36 14.19 -2.09 1.39
N GLY A 37 13.71 -2.87 0.41
CA GLY A 37 14.36 -4.11 -0.03
C GLY A 37 14.23 -5.27 0.97
N GLN A 38 13.28 -5.20 1.91
CA GLN A 38 13.04 -6.25 2.91
C GLN A 38 12.34 -7.48 2.33
N LEU A 39 11.66 -7.34 1.18
CA LEU A 39 11.01 -8.45 0.47
C LEU A 39 11.79 -8.78 -0.82
N PRO A 40 12.14 -10.05 -1.07
CA PRO A 40 12.88 -10.44 -2.28
C PRO A 40 12.00 -10.44 -3.55
N THR A 41 10.68 -10.42 -3.39
CA THR A 41 9.70 -10.55 -4.49
C THR A 41 9.28 -9.22 -5.11
N CYS A 42 9.63 -8.09 -4.48
CA CYS A 42 9.25 -6.76 -4.93
C CYS A 42 10.41 -5.77 -4.77
N GLY A 43 10.25 -4.58 -5.32
CA GLY A 43 11.22 -3.49 -5.20
C GLY A 43 10.53 -2.15 -5.31
N CYS A 44 11.27 -1.11 -5.69
CA CYS A 44 10.75 0.25 -5.86
C CYS A 44 9.51 0.32 -6.76
N SER A 45 8.65 1.30 -6.50
CA SER A 45 7.52 1.63 -7.37
C SER A 45 7.97 1.85 -8.81
N ARG A 46 7.18 1.33 -9.75
CA ARG A 46 7.38 1.52 -11.21
C ARG A 46 6.57 2.70 -11.76
N GLY A 47 6.17 3.62 -10.88
CA GLY A 47 5.39 4.80 -11.26
C GLY A 47 6.18 5.73 -12.19
N SER A 48 5.61 6.01 -13.36
CA SER A 48 6.14 6.99 -14.29
C SER A 48 6.11 8.40 -13.70
N ARG A 49 6.98 9.27 -14.22
CA ARG A 49 6.95 10.71 -13.93
C ARG A 49 5.53 11.25 -14.15
N PRO A 50 4.93 11.95 -13.18
CA PRO A 50 3.63 12.55 -13.37
C PRO A 50 3.69 13.67 -14.41
N ASN A 51 2.70 13.73 -15.30
CA ASN A 51 2.66 14.70 -16.42
C ASN A 51 2.56 16.16 -15.96
N GLN A 52 2.11 16.41 -14.72
CA GLN A 52 1.99 17.75 -14.14
C GLN A 52 3.26 18.21 -13.39
N LEU A 53 4.35 17.43 -13.42
CA LEU A 53 5.60 17.85 -12.79
C LEU A 53 6.34 18.84 -13.68
N HIS A 54 6.62 20.03 -13.15
CA HIS A 54 7.35 21.08 -13.84
C HIS A 54 8.71 20.56 -14.34
N ASP A 55 9.13 21.00 -15.52
CA ASP A 55 10.27 20.43 -16.26
C ASP A 55 11.62 20.63 -15.57
N ASP A 56 11.71 21.61 -14.68
CA ASP A 56 12.87 21.89 -13.82
C ASP A 56 13.02 20.87 -12.67
N TRP A 57 11.98 20.10 -12.33
CA TRP A 57 12.01 19.14 -11.25
C TRP A 57 12.28 17.74 -11.79
N ALA A 58 13.24 17.04 -11.19
CA ALA A 58 13.53 15.65 -11.51
C ALA A 58 12.61 14.72 -10.69
N TRP A 59 11.93 13.79 -11.38
CA TRP A 59 11.25 12.67 -10.74
C TRP A 59 12.22 11.51 -10.59
N GLY A 60 12.40 11.01 -9.36
CA GLY A 60 13.34 9.92 -9.12
C GLY A 60 13.34 9.46 -7.67
N GLY A 61 14.24 8.52 -7.38
CA GLY A 61 14.31 7.83 -6.09
C GLY A 61 13.52 6.52 -6.07
N CYS A 62 13.50 5.88 -4.91
CA CYS A 62 12.75 4.65 -4.69
C CYS A 62 11.45 4.99 -3.98
N GLY A 63 10.32 4.97 -4.70
CA GLY A 63 8.99 5.18 -4.12
C GLY A 63 8.38 3.90 -3.56
N ASP A 64 7.40 4.05 -2.67
CA ASP A 64 6.63 2.92 -2.10
C ASP A 64 5.84 2.18 -3.19
N ASN A 65 5.97 0.86 -3.24
CA ASN A 65 5.36 0.04 -4.28
C ASN A 65 3.92 -0.33 -3.91
N LEU A 66 3.00 0.61 -4.13
CA LEU A 66 1.57 0.41 -3.87
C LEU A 66 0.98 -0.68 -4.77
N ASP A 67 1.49 -0.84 -6.00
CA ASP A 67 0.98 -1.84 -6.96
C ASP A 67 1.14 -3.27 -6.48
N PHE A 68 2.28 -3.55 -5.85
CA PHE A 68 2.50 -4.82 -5.19
C PHE A 68 1.64 -4.98 -3.94
N ALA A 69 1.44 -3.90 -3.18
CA ALA A 69 0.84 -3.97 -1.86
C ALA A 69 -0.68 -4.16 -1.86
N TYR A 70 -1.41 -3.66 -2.87
CA TYR A 70 -2.86 -3.83 -2.97
C TYR A 70 -3.29 -5.17 -3.60
N ARG A 71 -2.33 -5.89 -4.20
CA ARG A 71 -2.56 -7.06 -5.05
C ARG A 71 -2.52 -8.36 -4.27
#